data_AF-A0A354J3C4-F1
#
_entry.id   AF-A0A354J3C4-F1
#
_cell.length_a   1.000
_cell.length_b   1.000
_cell.length_c   1.000
_cell.angle_alpha   90.00
_cell.angle_beta   90.00
_cell.angle_gamma   90.00
#
_symmetry.space_group_name_H-M   'P 1'
#
loop_
_entity.id
_entity.type
_entity.pdbx_description
1 polymer ?
#
loop_
_entity_poly.entity_id
_entity_poly.type
_entity_poly.pdbx_seq_one_letter_code
_entity_poly.pdbx_strand_id
1 'polypeptide(L)'
;MARNKYDIDETLNTEFNISQLKRLGSYIRPYRKDMILTIALLTISSALGMLTPIILMQIMDVYIPNEDIMGIVVLSLLMLLIFLIISVVLRMKITLTARLGQNIIHTIRSDIFKHLQELPFSYYDDRPHGKIQVRVVNYVNSLSDLLSNGIVNTITELFSLIFIVIFMFAVNARLALICLLGLPLLMILIFLIKTKQRVAWQISSNKSSNLNAYIAESISGVRVTQSFTREQENSKIFNRLCGEYKDAWMDAVKYNFLLWPAINNISTWTTVAIYVLGIAWIDQGVKGITAGVLIAMTGYIGRFWAPVNTLASFYNSLLTAVSYLERIFETIDEPVLVKDCEGAIEMPPIKGEVEFKKVCFSYEDGVPILNDINFKAQVGDSFAIVGPTGAGKTTIINLISRFYNLDSGEITIDGVDISKVQIKSLRKQMGVMLQDSFIFSGTIMDNIRYGNMDATDEEVIKAA
;
A
#
# COMPACT_ATOMS: atom_id res chain seq x y z
N MET A 1 13.33 -30.93 4.99
CA MET A 1 14.33 -29.90 4.63
C MET A 1 13.63 -28.55 4.59
N ALA A 2 14.01 -27.62 5.46
CA ALA A 2 13.36 -26.31 5.56
C ALA A 2 13.53 -25.54 4.25
N ARG A 3 12.40 -25.19 3.63
CA ARG A 3 12.33 -24.53 2.31
C ARG A 3 12.71 -23.05 2.34
N ASN A 4 12.88 -22.47 3.55
CA ASN A 4 13.23 -21.08 3.81
C ASN A 4 14.40 -21.02 4.79
N LYS A 5 15.63 -20.84 4.26
CA LYS A 5 16.78 -20.41 5.05
C LYS A 5 17.11 -18.96 4.67
N TYR A 6 17.76 -18.22 5.58
CA TYR A 6 18.15 -16.81 5.33
C TYR A 6 19.13 -16.63 4.16
N ASP A 7 19.73 -17.71 3.65
CA ASP A 7 20.71 -17.73 2.56
C ASP A 7 20.12 -18.11 1.20
N ILE A 8 18.79 -18.28 1.09
CA ILE A 8 18.10 -18.69 -0.13
C ILE A 8 17.21 -17.55 -0.64
N ASP A 9 17.46 -17.13 -1.88
CA ASP A 9 16.71 -16.06 -2.54
C ASP A 9 15.29 -16.52 -2.91
N GLU A 10 14.25 -15.77 -2.47
CA GLU A 10 12.87 -15.99 -2.91
C GLU A 10 12.66 -15.43 -4.32
N THR A 11 12.07 -16.22 -5.23
CA THR A 11 11.68 -15.77 -6.56
C THR A 11 10.25 -15.22 -6.53
N LEU A 12 10.12 -13.92 -6.33
CA LEU A 12 8.83 -13.22 -6.49
C LEU A 12 8.50 -13.03 -7.97
N ASN A 13 7.81 -13.99 -8.58
CA ASN A 13 7.06 -13.76 -9.81
C ASN A 13 5.67 -13.21 -9.44
N THR A 14 5.58 -11.91 -9.15
CA THR A 14 4.28 -11.24 -9.08
C THR A 14 3.87 -10.84 -10.49
N GLU A 15 2.93 -11.57 -11.07
CA GLU A 15 2.26 -11.17 -12.30
C GLU A 15 1.40 -9.91 -12.03
N PHE A 16 1.32 -9.03 -13.02
CA PHE A 16 0.54 -7.80 -12.92
C PHE A 16 -0.96 -8.12 -12.93
N ASN A 17 -1.58 -8.18 -11.76
CA ASN A 17 -2.99 -8.56 -11.64
C ASN A 17 -3.94 -7.34 -11.76
N ILE A 18 -4.42 -7.08 -12.98
CA ILE A 18 -5.35 -5.98 -13.31
C ILE A 18 -6.64 -6.04 -12.49
N SER A 19 -7.05 -7.23 -12.02
CA SER A 19 -8.26 -7.40 -11.22
C SER A 19 -8.21 -6.61 -9.90
N GLN A 20 -7.04 -6.53 -9.27
CA GLN A 20 -6.86 -5.82 -7.99
C GLN A 20 -6.96 -4.30 -8.18
N LEU A 21 -6.49 -3.77 -9.31
CA LEU A 21 -6.68 -2.35 -9.66
C LEU A 21 -8.16 -2.01 -9.89
N LYS A 22 -8.91 -2.92 -10.53
CA LYS A 22 -10.37 -2.76 -10.71
C LYS A 22 -11.08 -2.73 -9.37
N ARG A 23 -10.65 -3.55 -8.41
CA ARG A 23 -11.19 -3.58 -7.06
C ARG A 23 -10.82 -2.35 -6.25
N LEU A 24 -9.59 -1.84 -6.35
CA LEU A 24 -9.26 -0.53 -5.80
C LEU A 24 -10.17 0.58 -6.37
N GLY A 25 -10.55 0.46 -7.64
CA GLY A 25 -11.54 1.32 -8.29
C GLY A 25 -12.90 1.35 -7.57
N SER A 26 -13.33 0.28 -6.89
CA SER A 26 -14.57 0.29 -6.11
C SER A 26 -14.47 1.14 -4.85
N TYR A 27 -13.29 1.21 -4.22
CA TYR A 27 -13.02 2.10 -3.08
C TYR A 27 -12.89 3.56 -3.51
N ILE A 28 -12.46 3.82 -4.75
CA ILE A 28 -12.37 5.18 -5.32
C ILE A 28 -13.75 5.67 -5.78
N ARG A 29 -14.64 4.78 -6.24
CA ARG A 29 -15.94 5.09 -6.84
C ARG A 29 -16.83 6.04 -6.01
N PRO A 30 -16.96 5.90 -4.67
CA PRO A 30 -17.72 6.84 -3.85
C PRO A 30 -17.24 8.29 -3.98
N TYR A 31 -15.93 8.46 -4.19
CA TYR A 31 -15.26 9.75 -4.25
C TYR A 31 -15.03 10.28 -5.67
N ARG A 32 -15.70 9.70 -6.68
CA ARG A 32 -15.54 10.07 -8.10
C ARG A 32 -15.76 11.56 -8.39
N LYS A 33 -16.66 12.22 -7.66
CA LYS A 33 -16.96 13.66 -7.86
C LYS A 33 -15.77 14.52 -7.51
N ASP A 34 -15.16 14.27 -6.35
CA ASP A 34 -13.98 15.00 -5.88
C ASP A 34 -12.78 14.71 -6.79
N MET A 35 -12.65 13.47 -7.28
CA MET A 35 -11.60 13.11 -8.22
C MET A 35 -11.75 13.84 -9.56
N ILE A 36 -12.97 13.87 -10.13
CA ILE A 36 -13.26 14.62 -11.37
C ILE A 36 -13.03 16.12 -11.16
N LEU A 37 -13.50 16.68 -10.04
CA LEU A 37 -13.28 18.09 -9.70
C LEU A 37 -11.78 18.41 -9.63
N THR A 38 -11.00 17.56 -8.97
CA THR A 38 -9.55 17.73 -8.83
C THR A 38 -8.84 17.68 -10.18
N ILE A 39 -9.21 16.71 -11.03
CA ILE A 39 -8.67 16.60 -12.40
C ILE A 39 -9.06 17.84 -13.22
N ALA A 40 -10.32 18.27 -13.17
CA ALA A 40 -10.81 19.42 -13.93
C ALA A 40 -10.14 20.75 -13.51
N LEU A 41 -10.08 21.02 -12.21
CA LEU A 41 -9.36 22.17 -11.64
C LEU A 41 -7.92 22.18 -12.12
N LEU A 42 -7.30 21.00 -12.16
CA LEU A 42 -5.93 20.90 -12.56
C LEU A 42 -5.73 21.12 -14.06
N THR A 43 -6.53 20.47 -14.90
CA THR A 43 -6.53 20.67 -16.35
C THR A 43 -6.62 22.17 -16.68
N ILE A 44 -7.51 22.89 -15.99
CA ILE A 44 -7.63 24.35 -16.12
C ILE A 44 -6.34 25.06 -15.68
N SER A 45 -5.78 24.71 -14.52
CA SER A 45 -4.53 25.34 -14.05
C SER A 45 -3.34 25.10 -14.98
N SER A 46 -3.22 23.90 -15.57
CA SER A 46 -2.16 23.55 -16.52
C SER A 46 -2.31 24.34 -17.81
N ALA A 47 -3.54 24.44 -18.35
CA ALA A 47 -3.83 25.23 -19.53
C ALA A 47 -3.57 26.73 -19.30
N LEU A 48 -3.99 27.28 -18.16
CA LEU A 48 -3.69 28.66 -17.76
C LEU A 48 -2.19 28.90 -17.63
N GLY A 49 -1.48 27.95 -17.02
CA GLY A 49 -0.02 27.99 -16.94
C GLY A 49 0.59 28.14 -18.32
N MET A 50 0.12 27.38 -19.31
CA MET A 50 0.67 27.40 -20.67
C MET A 50 0.48 28.72 -21.42
N LEU A 51 -0.39 29.62 -20.95
CA LEU A 51 -0.46 30.97 -21.50
C LEU A 51 0.77 31.82 -21.16
N THR A 52 1.50 31.50 -20.08
CA THR A 52 2.62 32.33 -19.60
C THR A 52 3.71 32.54 -20.67
N PRO A 53 4.22 31.50 -21.37
CA PRO A 53 5.24 31.70 -22.39
C PRO A 53 4.72 32.46 -23.62
N ILE A 54 3.43 32.33 -23.98
CA ILE A 54 2.81 33.13 -25.06
C ILE A 54 2.75 34.62 -24.68
N ILE A 55 2.37 34.95 -23.45
CA ILE A 55 2.35 36.33 -22.98
C ILE A 55 3.75 36.93 -23.06
N LEU A 56 4.78 36.19 -22.63
CA LEU A 56 6.18 36.62 -22.76
C LEU A 56 6.61 36.79 -24.22
N MET A 57 6.19 35.90 -25.13
CA MET A 57 6.43 36.06 -26.57
C MET A 57 5.81 37.34 -27.11
N GLN A 58 4.55 37.64 -26.76
CA GLN A 58 3.88 38.87 -27.20
C GLN A 58 4.57 40.13 -26.67
N ILE A 59 5.00 40.13 -25.40
CA ILE A 59 5.78 41.23 -24.83
C ILE A 59 7.06 41.46 -25.64
N MET A 60 7.78 40.39 -25.98
CA MET A 60 9.05 40.46 -26.72
C MET A 60 8.89 40.85 -28.19
N ASP A 61 7.88 40.34 -28.89
CA ASP A 61 7.75 40.52 -30.34
C ASP A 61 6.92 41.75 -30.74
N VAL A 62 5.99 42.20 -29.88
CA VAL A 62 5.04 43.27 -30.22
C VAL A 62 5.24 44.49 -29.33
N TYR A 63 5.21 44.34 -28.01
CA TYR A 63 5.13 45.50 -27.12
C TYR A 63 6.48 46.18 -26.87
N ILE A 64 7.57 45.41 -26.73
CA ILE A 64 8.92 45.96 -26.59
C ILE A 64 9.37 46.71 -27.86
N PRO A 65 9.25 46.16 -29.08
CA PRO A 65 9.64 46.86 -30.29
C PRO A 65 8.82 48.12 -30.57
N ASN A 66 7.54 48.15 -30.14
CA ASN A 66 6.65 49.29 -30.29
C ASN A 66 6.77 50.31 -29.12
N GLU A 67 7.66 50.07 -28.15
CA GLU A 67 7.83 50.90 -26.94
C GLU A 67 6.53 51.12 -26.14
N ASP A 68 5.56 50.20 -26.24
CA ASP A 68 4.26 50.31 -25.58
C ASP A 68 4.33 49.82 -24.12
N ILE A 69 4.75 50.73 -23.24
CA ILE A 69 4.84 50.49 -21.80
C ILE A 69 3.49 50.11 -21.19
N MET A 70 2.39 50.68 -21.67
CA MET A 70 1.05 50.41 -21.12
C MET A 70 0.64 48.96 -21.41
N GLY A 71 0.87 48.49 -22.63
CA GLY A 71 0.61 47.09 -23.00
C GLY A 71 1.47 46.10 -22.20
N ILE A 72 2.74 46.42 -21.92
CA ILE A 72 3.61 45.61 -21.07
C ILE A 72 3.06 45.51 -19.64
N VAL A 73 2.61 46.63 -19.06
CA VAL A 73 2.03 46.66 -17.70
C VAL A 73 0.73 45.86 -17.65
N VAL A 74 -0.15 46.00 -18.65
CA VAL A 74 -1.42 45.24 -18.73
C VAL A 74 -1.16 43.74 -18.83
N LEU A 75 -0.23 43.31 -19.68
CA LEU A 75 0.13 41.89 -19.81
C LEU A 75 0.81 41.35 -18.56
N SER A 76 1.62 42.17 -17.88
CA SER A 76 2.26 41.78 -16.61
C SER A 76 1.23 41.62 -15.49
N LEU A 77 0.24 42.51 -15.40
CA LEU A 77 -0.89 42.38 -14.46
C LEU A 77 -1.77 41.17 -14.78
N LEU A 78 -2.01 40.88 -16.06
CA LEU A 78 -2.70 39.67 -16.49
C LEU A 78 -1.92 38.41 -16.07
N MET A 79 -0.61 38.40 -16.25
CA MET A 79 0.27 37.30 -15.83
C MET A 79 0.26 37.12 -14.30
N LEU A 80 0.28 38.21 -13.53
CA LEU A 80 0.10 38.18 -12.07
C LEU A 80 -1.25 37.57 -11.67
N LEU A 81 -2.34 37.98 -12.33
CA LEU A 81 -3.67 37.43 -12.08
C LEU A 81 -3.73 35.92 -12.37
N ILE A 82 -3.12 35.48 -13.48
CA ILE A 82 -3.00 34.06 -13.83
C ILE A 82 -2.26 33.30 -12.73
N PHE A 83 -1.14 33.82 -12.22
CA PHE A 83 -0.40 33.16 -11.13
C PHE A 83 -1.17 33.10 -9.82
N LEU A 84 -1.95 34.14 -9.47
CA LEU A 84 -2.83 34.11 -8.31
C LEU A 84 -3.91 33.03 -8.45
N ILE A 85 -4.55 32.93 -9.62
CA ILE A 85 -5.54 31.88 -9.91
C ILE A 85 -4.89 30.49 -9.80
N ILE A 86 -3.73 30.28 -10.44
CA ILE A 86 -3.00 29.00 -10.36
C ILE A 86 -2.67 28.65 -8.91
N SER A 87 -2.24 29.63 -8.10
CA SER A 87 -1.89 29.42 -6.69
C SER A 87 -3.09 28.98 -5.85
N VAL A 88 -4.25 29.61 -6.04
CA VAL A 88 -5.51 29.25 -5.37
C VAL A 88 -5.95 27.84 -5.79
N VAL A 89 -5.94 27.56 -7.10
CA VAL A 89 -6.31 26.25 -7.64
C VAL A 89 -5.38 25.15 -7.15
N LEU A 90 -4.06 25.41 -7.09
CA LEU A 90 -3.08 24.46 -6.58
C LEU A 90 -3.32 24.14 -5.10
N ARG A 91 -3.63 25.15 -4.27
CA ARG A 91 -3.98 24.94 -2.86
C ARG A 91 -5.24 24.08 -2.71
N MET A 92 -6.28 24.36 -3.50
CA MET A 92 -7.50 23.56 -3.53
C MET A 92 -7.20 22.11 -3.93
N LYS A 93 -6.41 21.92 -4.99
CA LYS A 93 -5.98 20.60 -5.47
C LYS A 93 -5.26 19.82 -4.36
N ILE A 94 -4.21 20.38 -3.76
CA ILE A 94 -3.44 19.70 -2.71
C ILE A 94 -4.36 19.25 -1.56
N THR A 95 -5.28 20.12 -1.15
CA THR A 95 -6.22 19.82 -0.05
C THR A 95 -7.22 18.73 -0.43
N LEU A 96 -7.81 18.81 -1.63
CA LEU A 96 -8.77 17.83 -2.13
C LEU A 96 -8.13 16.46 -2.31
N THR A 97 -6.95 16.38 -2.92
CA THR A 97 -6.24 15.11 -3.13
C THR A 97 -5.83 14.47 -1.79
N ALA A 98 -5.35 15.26 -0.83
CA ALA A 98 -5.01 14.76 0.50
C ALA A 98 -6.23 14.19 1.23
N ARG A 99 -7.37 14.90 1.21
CA ARG A 99 -8.63 14.41 1.80
C ARG A 99 -9.11 13.13 1.11
N LEU A 100 -9.09 13.10 -0.22
CA LEU A 100 -9.45 11.93 -1.03
C LEU A 100 -8.62 10.70 -0.63
N GLY A 101 -7.30 10.84 -0.63
CA GLY A 101 -6.39 9.76 -0.25
C GLY A 101 -6.68 9.25 1.16
N GLN A 102 -6.75 10.14 2.16
CA GLN A 102 -7.01 9.79 3.56
C GLN A 102 -8.37 9.12 3.78
N ASN A 103 -9.42 9.55 3.08
CA ASN A 103 -10.73 8.93 3.19
C ASN A 103 -10.76 7.49 2.61
N ILE A 104 -10.08 7.27 1.47
CA ILE A 104 -9.95 5.93 0.89
C ILE A 104 -9.17 5.01 1.85
N ILE A 105 -8.05 5.48 2.38
CA ILE A 105 -7.23 4.74 3.34
C ILE A 105 -8.01 4.40 4.60
N HIS A 106 -8.76 5.36 5.13
CA HIS A 106 -9.62 5.15 6.30
C HIS A 106 -10.63 4.04 6.05
N THR A 107 -11.26 4.03 4.88
CA THR A 107 -12.23 2.99 4.49
C THR A 107 -11.55 1.62 4.42
N ILE A 108 -10.43 1.51 3.70
CA ILE A 108 -9.67 0.25 3.59
C ILE A 108 -9.24 -0.25 4.98
N ARG A 109 -8.71 0.64 5.83
CA ARG A 109 -8.26 0.26 7.18
C ARG A 109 -9.42 -0.18 8.07
N SER A 110 -10.56 0.49 7.97
CA SER A 110 -11.80 0.09 8.68
C SER A 110 -12.24 -1.30 8.24
N ASP A 111 -12.30 -1.56 6.94
CA ASP A 111 -12.79 -2.84 6.41
C ASP A 111 -11.86 -3.99 6.80
N ILE A 112 -10.54 -3.80 6.71
CA ILE A 112 -9.56 -4.78 7.20
C ILE A 112 -9.73 -5.01 8.70
N PHE A 113 -9.84 -3.96 9.50
CA PHE A 113 -9.91 -4.10 10.96
C PHE A 113 -11.20 -4.77 11.43
N LYS A 114 -12.33 -4.53 10.76
CA LYS A 114 -13.59 -5.24 11.01
C LYS A 114 -13.45 -6.71 10.63
N HIS A 115 -12.92 -7.00 9.44
CA HIS A 115 -12.75 -8.36 8.97
C HIS A 115 -11.83 -9.19 9.87
N LEU A 116 -10.73 -8.61 10.34
CA LEU A 116 -9.83 -9.28 11.30
C LEU A 116 -10.58 -9.74 12.56
N GLN A 117 -11.54 -8.98 13.07
CA GLN A 117 -12.33 -9.40 14.25
C GLN A 117 -13.26 -10.58 13.99
N GLU A 118 -13.60 -10.83 12.72
CA GLU A 118 -14.46 -11.95 12.31
C GLU A 118 -13.65 -13.21 11.95
N LEU A 119 -12.36 -13.07 11.64
CA LEU A 119 -11.53 -14.20 11.23
C LEU A 119 -11.38 -15.26 12.35
N PRO A 120 -11.33 -16.55 11.96
CA PRO A 120 -11.20 -17.64 12.91
C PRO A 120 -9.82 -17.67 13.57
N PHE A 121 -9.71 -18.38 14.69
CA PHE A 121 -8.43 -18.55 15.41
C PHE A 121 -7.35 -19.21 14.54
N SER A 122 -7.72 -20.12 13.63
CA SER A 122 -6.79 -20.73 12.68
C SER A 122 -6.00 -19.69 11.88
N TYR A 123 -6.63 -18.57 11.50
CA TYR A 123 -5.93 -17.50 10.80
C TYR A 123 -4.75 -16.93 11.60
N TYR A 124 -4.94 -16.80 12.91
CA TYR A 124 -3.96 -16.24 13.85
C TYR A 124 -2.91 -17.25 14.29
N ASP A 125 -3.28 -18.53 14.37
CA ASP A 125 -2.36 -19.61 14.74
C ASP A 125 -1.39 -19.92 13.58
N ASP A 126 -1.84 -19.81 12.32
CA ASP A 126 -1.01 -20.07 11.13
C ASP A 126 -0.05 -18.93 10.77
N ARG A 127 -0.29 -17.71 11.29
CA ARG A 127 0.39 -16.49 10.84
C ARG A 127 1.02 -15.75 12.02
N PRO A 128 2.34 -15.46 11.99
CA PRO A 128 2.96 -14.62 13.01
C PRO A 128 2.25 -13.26 13.10
N HIS A 129 1.90 -12.83 14.32
CA HIS A 129 1.16 -11.59 14.55
C HIS A 129 1.80 -10.35 13.89
N GLY A 130 3.13 -10.30 13.83
CA GLY A 130 3.86 -9.22 13.14
C GLY A 130 3.57 -9.15 11.64
N LYS A 131 3.36 -10.29 10.96
CA LYS A 131 2.98 -10.29 9.53
C LYS A 131 1.57 -9.72 9.32
N ILE A 132 0.65 -9.96 10.26
CA ILE A 132 -0.70 -9.37 10.23
C ILE A 132 -0.59 -7.85 10.39
N GLN A 133 0.16 -7.38 11.40
CA GLN A 133 0.38 -5.94 11.62
C GLN A 133 0.97 -5.23 10.39
N VAL A 134 1.99 -5.83 9.75
CA VAL A 134 2.61 -5.27 8.53
C VAL A 134 1.58 -5.11 7.41
N ARG A 135 0.66 -6.07 7.24
CA ARG A 135 -0.40 -5.99 6.21
C ARG A 135 -1.40 -4.87 6.49
N VAL A 136 -1.79 -4.65 7.74
CA VAL A 136 -2.77 -3.61 8.11
C VAL A 136 -2.16 -2.21 8.12
N VAL A 137 -0.90 -2.09 8.54
CA VAL A 137 -0.25 -0.79 8.76
C VAL A 137 0.60 -0.41 7.56
N ASN A 138 1.66 -1.18 7.30
CA ASN A 138 2.70 -0.77 6.34
C ASN A 138 2.19 -0.81 4.90
N TYR A 139 1.48 -1.87 4.50
CA TYR A 139 0.98 -1.98 3.12
C TYR A 139 -0.08 -0.93 2.81
N VAL A 140 -0.98 -0.66 3.77
CA VAL A 140 -1.99 0.39 3.65
C VAL A 140 -1.36 1.78 3.61
N ASN A 141 -0.30 2.03 4.39
CA ASN A 141 0.45 3.29 4.34
C ASN A 141 1.19 3.47 3.01
N SER A 142 1.83 2.43 2.47
CA SER A 142 2.46 2.54 1.15
C SER A 142 1.43 2.84 0.04
N LEU A 143 0.21 2.32 0.16
CA LEU A 143 -0.89 2.64 -0.74
C LEU A 143 -1.36 4.10 -0.57
N SER A 144 -1.24 4.67 0.63
CA SER A 144 -1.61 6.06 0.92
C SER A 144 -0.92 7.04 -0.01
N ASP A 145 0.38 6.90 -0.18
CA ASP A 145 1.19 7.83 -0.95
C ASP A 145 0.81 7.80 -2.43
N LEU A 146 0.48 6.62 -2.93
CA LEU A 146 0.03 6.44 -4.31
C LEU A 146 -1.36 7.01 -4.57
N LEU A 147 -2.29 6.86 -3.63
CA LEU A 147 -3.63 7.41 -3.75
C LEU A 147 -3.62 8.94 -3.58
N SER A 148 -2.82 9.45 -2.63
CA SER A 148 -2.76 10.86 -2.28
C SER A 148 -1.89 11.68 -3.23
N ASN A 149 -0.83 11.10 -3.79
CA ASN A 149 0.14 11.84 -4.63
C ASN A 149 0.44 11.14 -5.97
N GLY A 150 0.22 9.83 -6.11
CA GLY A 150 0.54 9.11 -7.34
C GLY A 150 -0.50 9.34 -8.43
N ILE A 151 -1.65 8.69 -8.30
CA ILE A 151 -2.64 8.52 -9.39
C ILE A 151 -3.13 9.86 -9.94
N VAL A 152 -3.54 10.78 -9.05
CA VAL A 152 -4.07 12.09 -9.47
C VAL A 152 -3.00 12.91 -10.17
N ASN A 153 -1.75 12.89 -9.69
CA ASN A 153 -0.65 13.59 -10.34
C ASN A 153 -0.29 12.93 -11.68
N THR A 154 -0.32 11.62 -11.82
CA THR A 154 -0.03 10.98 -13.12
C THR A 154 -1.04 11.35 -14.18
N ILE A 155 -2.35 11.27 -13.88
CA ILE A 155 -3.40 11.67 -14.82
C ILE A 155 -3.23 13.14 -15.21
N THR A 156 -2.98 13.98 -14.21
CA THR A 156 -2.64 15.40 -14.33
C THR A 156 -1.48 15.65 -15.28
N GLU A 157 -0.36 14.96 -15.09
CA GLU A 157 0.86 15.14 -15.87
C GLU A 157 0.66 14.68 -17.33
N LEU A 158 -0.15 13.64 -17.55
CA LEU A 158 -0.55 13.22 -18.90
C LEU A 158 -1.33 14.32 -19.62
N PHE A 159 -2.34 14.92 -18.97
CA PHE A 159 -3.07 16.05 -19.55
C PHE A 159 -2.16 17.25 -19.78
N SER A 160 -1.28 17.57 -18.82
CA SER A 160 -0.28 18.63 -18.96
C SER A 160 0.62 18.40 -20.18
N LEU A 161 1.08 17.17 -20.40
CA LEU A 161 1.89 16.79 -21.56
C LEU A 161 1.11 16.97 -22.88
N ILE A 162 -0.18 16.63 -22.91
CA ILE A 162 -1.01 16.84 -24.10
C ILE A 162 -1.15 18.35 -24.41
N PHE A 163 -1.49 19.17 -23.41
CA PHE A 163 -1.66 20.60 -23.65
C PHE A 163 -0.35 21.27 -24.05
N ILE A 164 0.78 20.95 -23.39
CA ILE A 164 2.06 21.58 -23.73
C ILE A 164 2.44 21.30 -25.19
N VAL A 165 2.20 20.08 -25.67
CA VAL A 165 2.43 19.71 -27.07
C VAL A 165 1.53 20.53 -28.00
N ILE A 166 0.24 20.66 -27.69
CA ILE A 166 -0.70 21.49 -28.47
C ILE A 166 -0.21 22.95 -28.55
N PHE A 167 0.18 23.54 -27.42
CA PHE A 167 0.68 24.90 -27.33
C PHE A 167 2.01 25.10 -28.07
N MET A 168 2.93 24.13 -28.02
CA MET A 168 4.18 24.16 -28.78
C MET A 168 3.94 24.14 -30.29
N PHE A 169 3.04 23.27 -30.76
CA PHE A 169 2.66 23.25 -32.18
C PHE A 169 1.96 24.53 -32.63
N ALA A 170 1.14 25.13 -31.76
CA ALA A 170 0.47 26.39 -32.03
C ALA A 170 1.46 27.57 -32.16
N VAL A 171 2.58 27.56 -31.44
CA VAL A 171 3.63 28.58 -31.56
C VAL A 171 4.51 28.32 -32.79
N ASN A 172 5.12 27.15 -32.90
CA ASN A 172 5.92 26.81 -34.08
C ASN A 172 6.08 25.28 -34.24
N ALA A 173 5.50 24.74 -35.32
CA ALA A 173 5.54 23.30 -35.58
C ALA A 173 6.96 22.74 -35.80
N ARG A 174 7.89 23.50 -36.39
CA ARG A 174 9.25 23.01 -36.69
C ARG A 174 10.07 22.85 -35.41
N LEU A 175 10.03 23.86 -34.54
CA LEU A 175 10.70 23.83 -33.23
C LEU A 175 10.04 22.79 -32.29
N ALA A 176 8.72 22.61 -32.39
CA ALA A 176 8.01 21.58 -31.63
C ALA A 176 8.44 20.16 -32.01
N LEU A 177 8.63 19.87 -33.30
CA LEU A 177 9.16 18.59 -33.77
C LEU A 177 10.56 18.30 -33.24
N ILE A 178 11.44 19.31 -33.18
CA ILE A 178 12.78 19.17 -32.60
C ILE A 178 12.71 18.76 -31.13
N CYS A 179 11.76 19.31 -30.36
CA CYS A 179 11.54 18.86 -28.99
C CYS A 179 11.05 17.42 -28.90
N LEU A 180 10.08 17.06 -29.75
CA LEU A 180 9.49 15.73 -29.77
C LEU A 180 10.50 14.66 -30.20
N LEU A 181 11.49 15.00 -31.02
CA LEU A 181 12.60 14.10 -31.36
C LEU A 181 13.43 13.67 -30.14
N GLY A 182 13.38 14.44 -29.05
CA GLY A 182 13.95 14.02 -27.77
C GLY A 182 13.23 12.81 -27.14
N LEU A 183 11.92 12.62 -27.41
CA LEU A 183 11.16 11.50 -26.82
C LEU A 183 11.61 10.13 -27.34
N PRO A 184 11.75 9.87 -28.66
CA PRO A 184 12.30 8.61 -29.14
C PRO A 184 13.67 8.29 -28.54
N LEU A 185 14.54 9.30 -28.41
CA LEU A 185 15.86 9.14 -27.80
C LEU A 185 15.75 8.72 -26.32
N LEU A 186 14.87 9.37 -25.57
CA LEU A 186 14.59 8.99 -24.18
C LEU A 186 14.01 7.56 -24.11
N MET A 187 13.05 7.22 -24.97
CA MET A 187 12.42 5.90 -24.97
C MET A 187 13.46 4.80 -25.20
N ILE A 188 14.35 4.98 -26.18
CA ILE A 188 15.46 4.04 -26.43
C ILE A 188 16.30 3.85 -25.18
N LEU A 189 16.67 4.93 -24.49
CA LEU A 189 17.46 4.84 -23.27
C LEU A 189 16.70 4.10 -22.15
N ILE A 190 15.42 4.39 -21.95
CA ILE A 190 14.57 3.69 -20.98
C ILE A 190 14.53 2.20 -21.30
N PHE A 191 14.32 1.82 -22.56
CA PHE A 191 14.27 0.41 -22.99
C PHE A 191 15.59 -0.32 -22.75
N LEU A 192 16.73 0.36 -22.88
CA LEU A 192 18.06 -0.22 -22.62
C LEU A 192 18.33 -0.42 -21.12
N ILE A 193 17.87 0.51 -20.27
CA ILE A 193 18.17 0.49 -18.83
C ILE A 193 17.15 -0.36 -18.04
N LYS A 194 15.87 -0.39 -18.45
CA LYS A 194 14.78 -0.98 -17.65
C LYS A 194 15.05 -2.42 -17.21
N THR A 195 15.63 -3.25 -18.06
CA THR A 195 15.88 -4.67 -17.76
C THR A 195 16.95 -4.81 -16.69
N LYS A 196 18.04 -4.05 -16.82
CA LYS A 196 19.12 -4.03 -15.82
C LYS A 196 18.64 -3.44 -14.49
N GLN A 197 17.84 -2.37 -14.54
CA GLN A 197 17.24 -1.76 -13.38
C GLN A 197 16.33 -2.75 -12.63
N ARG A 198 15.44 -3.45 -13.33
CA ARG A 198 14.55 -4.46 -12.73
C ARG A 198 15.34 -5.57 -12.04
N VAL A 199 16.35 -6.13 -12.70
CA VAL A 199 17.19 -7.20 -12.14
C VAL A 199 17.97 -6.71 -10.92
N ALA A 200 18.58 -5.52 -10.98
CA ALA A 200 19.33 -4.96 -9.85
C ALA A 200 18.44 -4.72 -8.62
N TRP A 201 17.22 -4.19 -8.81
CA TRP A 201 16.24 -4.03 -7.72
C TRP A 201 15.80 -5.36 -7.14
N GLN A 202 15.63 -6.39 -7.97
CA GLN A 202 15.29 -7.73 -7.48
C GLN A 202 16.40 -8.33 -6.63
N ILE A 203 17.65 -8.24 -7.08
CA ILE A 203 18.82 -8.70 -6.30
C ILE A 203 18.92 -7.92 -4.97
N SER A 204 18.79 -6.59 -5.02
CA SER A 204 18.81 -5.75 -3.82
C SER A 204 17.70 -6.11 -2.83
N SER A 205 16.50 -6.41 -3.33
CA SER A 205 15.37 -6.85 -2.50
C SER A 205 15.66 -8.19 -1.81
N ASN A 206 16.23 -9.15 -2.55
CA ASN A 206 16.58 -10.46 -2.00
C ASN A 206 17.66 -10.35 -0.92
N LYS A 207 18.73 -9.60 -1.17
CA LYS A 207 19.79 -9.35 -0.16
C LYS A 207 19.27 -8.62 1.08
N SER A 208 18.33 -7.69 0.91
CA SER A 208 17.64 -7.05 2.04
C SER A 208 16.82 -8.04 2.86
N SER A 209 16.12 -8.97 2.19
CA SER A 209 15.34 -10.02 2.86
C SER A 209 16.23 -10.93 3.70
N ASN A 210 17.34 -11.40 3.12
CA ASN A 210 18.33 -12.26 3.79
C ASN A 210 18.91 -11.59 5.04
N LEU A 211 19.27 -10.31 4.93
CA LEU A 211 19.75 -9.51 6.07
C LEU A 211 18.68 -9.38 7.16
N ASN A 212 17.43 -9.05 6.80
CA ASN A 212 16.33 -8.92 7.75
C ASN A 212 15.98 -10.25 8.44
N ALA A 213 16.01 -11.36 7.70
CA ALA A 213 15.81 -12.69 8.25
C ALA A 213 16.90 -13.03 9.28
N TYR A 214 18.16 -12.75 8.97
CA TYR A 214 19.27 -12.95 9.89
C TYR A 214 19.16 -12.09 11.15
N ILE A 215 18.72 -10.83 11.04
CA ILE A 215 18.45 -9.96 12.19
C ILE A 215 17.36 -10.56 13.07
N ALA A 216 16.24 -11.00 12.48
CA ALA A 216 15.13 -11.58 13.23
C ALA A 216 15.53 -12.87 13.97
N GLU A 217 16.31 -13.75 13.32
CA GLU A 217 16.86 -14.97 13.92
C GLU A 217 17.86 -14.63 15.04
N SER A 218 18.74 -13.65 14.82
CA SER A 218 19.74 -13.23 15.81
C SER A 218 19.11 -12.61 17.06
N ILE A 219 18.05 -11.82 16.91
CA ILE A 219 17.30 -11.23 18.04
C ILE A 219 16.57 -12.33 18.81
N SER A 220 15.86 -13.22 18.10
CA SER A 220 15.14 -14.33 18.74
C SER A 220 16.09 -15.29 19.47
N GLY A 221 17.26 -15.53 18.88
CA GLY A 221 18.33 -16.38 19.39
C GLY A 221 19.38 -15.65 20.24
N VAL A 222 19.13 -14.43 20.73
CA VAL A 222 20.15 -13.62 21.41
C VAL A 222 20.69 -14.31 22.67
N ARG A 223 19.82 -14.99 23.43
CA ARG A 223 20.22 -15.77 24.61
C ARG A 223 21.14 -16.93 24.25
N VAL A 224 20.89 -17.61 23.13
CA VAL A 224 21.76 -18.70 22.64
C VAL A 224 23.10 -18.11 22.21
N THR A 225 23.09 -17.01 21.46
CA THR A 225 24.31 -16.33 21.02
C THR A 225 25.21 -15.95 22.19
N GLN A 226 24.63 -15.36 23.24
CA GLN A 226 25.35 -14.95 24.45
C GLN A 226 25.84 -16.15 25.29
N SER A 227 25.00 -17.16 25.48
CA SER A 227 25.39 -18.37 26.23
C SER A 227 26.53 -19.15 25.58
N PHE A 228 26.67 -19.07 24.26
CA PHE A 228 27.77 -19.68 23.50
C PHE A 228 28.89 -18.70 23.13
N THR A 229 28.85 -17.45 23.61
CA THR A 229 29.84 -16.40 23.36
C THR A 229 30.17 -16.23 21.86
N ARG A 230 29.14 -16.24 21.00
CA ARG A 230 29.25 -16.18 19.53
C ARG A 230 29.08 -14.79 18.93
N GLU A 231 29.09 -13.74 19.73
CA GLU A 231 28.77 -12.37 19.32
C GLU A 231 29.68 -11.88 18.18
N GLN A 232 30.99 -12.15 18.26
CA GLN A 232 31.93 -11.76 17.21
C GLN A 232 31.69 -12.48 15.89
N GLU A 233 31.37 -13.77 15.95
CA GLU A 233 31.12 -14.57 14.73
C GLU A 233 29.82 -14.15 14.07
N ASN A 234 28.77 -13.91 14.86
CA ASN A 234 27.51 -13.39 14.36
C ASN A 234 27.66 -11.96 13.78
N SER A 235 28.50 -11.13 14.40
CA SER A 235 28.84 -9.81 13.87
C SER A 235 29.55 -9.88 12.51
N LYS A 236 30.44 -10.86 12.29
CA LYS A 236 31.07 -11.08 10.97
C LYS A 236 30.04 -11.51 9.92
N ILE A 237 29.12 -12.42 10.26
CA ILE A 237 28.04 -12.84 9.36
C ILE A 237 27.15 -11.64 9.00
N PHE A 238 26.75 -10.85 10.00
CA PHE A 238 26.00 -9.61 9.81
C PHE A 238 26.72 -8.66 8.87
N ASN A 239 28.01 -8.37 9.11
CA ASN A 239 28.79 -7.47 8.27
C ASN A 239 28.92 -7.97 6.82
N ARG A 240 29.04 -9.29 6.60
CA ARG A 240 29.04 -9.87 5.25
C ARG A 240 27.69 -9.65 4.56
N LEU A 241 26.58 -9.95 5.22
CA LEU A 241 25.24 -9.73 4.66
C LEU A 241 24.96 -8.25 4.39
N CYS A 242 25.39 -7.35 5.29
CA CYS A 242 25.34 -5.91 5.06
C CYS A 242 26.18 -5.48 3.86
N GLY A 243 27.37 -6.06 3.68
CA GLY A 243 28.22 -5.82 2.51
C GLY A 243 27.53 -6.24 1.20
N GLU A 244 27.01 -7.47 1.15
CA GLU A 244 26.26 -7.98 -0.01
C GLU A 244 25.03 -7.12 -0.34
N TYR A 245 24.29 -6.68 0.69
CA TYR A 245 23.15 -5.78 0.50
C TYR A 245 23.60 -4.39 0.02
N LYS A 246 24.67 -3.83 0.59
CA LYS A 246 25.23 -2.54 0.18
C LYS A 246 25.62 -2.56 -1.30
N ASP A 247 26.34 -3.60 -1.74
CA ASP A 247 26.80 -3.68 -3.13
C ASP A 247 25.61 -3.80 -4.10
N ALA A 248 24.64 -4.65 -3.78
CA ALA A 248 23.42 -4.79 -4.57
C ALA A 248 22.58 -3.49 -4.61
N TRP A 249 22.48 -2.80 -3.47
CA TRP A 249 21.80 -1.51 -3.37
C TRP A 249 22.50 -0.43 -4.20
N MET A 250 23.83 -0.35 -4.13
CA MET A 250 24.62 0.60 -4.93
C MET A 250 24.46 0.36 -6.43
N ASP A 251 24.41 -0.89 -6.88
CA ASP A 251 24.12 -1.23 -8.27
C ASP A 251 22.69 -0.82 -8.68
N ALA A 252 21.68 -1.10 -7.85
CA ALA A 252 20.30 -0.68 -8.11
C ALA A 252 20.15 0.85 -8.19
N VAL A 253 20.80 1.58 -7.27
CA VAL A 253 20.82 3.05 -7.25
C VAL A 253 21.55 3.60 -8.48
N LYS A 254 22.68 3.00 -8.87
CA LYS A 254 23.43 3.41 -10.07
C LYS A 254 22.54 3.38 -11.32
N TYR A 255 21.77 2.32 -11.53
CA TYR A 255 20.84 2.25 -12.67
C TYR A 255 19.67 3.23 -12.53
N ASN A 256 19.15 3.44 -11.32
CA ASN A 256 18.08 4.41 -11.07
C ASN A 256 18.54 5.85 -11.37
N PHE A 257 19.74 6.21 -10.94
CA PHE A 257 20.32 7.55 -11.11
C PHE A 257 20.79 7.85 -12.53
N LEU A 258 20.75 6.90 -13.48
CA LEU A 258 21.03 7.21 -14.89
C LEU A 258 19.87 7.94 -15.57
N LEU A 259 18.63 7.78 -15.11
CA LEU A 259 17.44 8.33 -15.77
C LEU A 259 17.36 9.86 -15.67
N TRP A 260 17.51 10.41 -14.47
CA TRP A 260 17.38 11.86 -14.26
C TRP A 260 18.44 12.69 -15.01
N PRO A 261 19.76 12.36 -14.93
CA PRO A 261 20.78 13.04 -15.73
C PRO A 261 20.56 12.88 -17.22
N ALA A 262 20.06 11.73 -17.68
CA ALA A 262 19.78 11.56 -19.10
C ALA A 262 18.64 12.46 -19.58
N ILE A 263 17.54 12.54 -18.84
CA ILE A 263 16.42 13.44 -19.16
C ILE A 263 16.91 14.90 -19.15
N ASN A 264 17.70 15.30 -18.15
CA ASN A 264 18.25 16.65 -18.06
C ASN A 264 19.20 16.96 -19.24
N ASN A 265 20.06 16.01 -19.62
CA ASN A 265 20.94 16.16 -20.78
C ASN A 265 20.14 16.26 -22.07
N ILE A 266 19.15 15.38 -22.31
CA ILE A 266 18.30 15.46 -23.50
C ILE A 266 17.57 16.81 -23.55
N SER A 267 17.01 17.25 -22.42
CA SER A 267 16.37 18.57 -22.30
C SER A 267 17.32 19.72 -22.64
N THR A 268 18.56 19.65 -22.15
CA THR A 268 19.61 20.64 -22.44
C THR A 268 20.01 20.63 -23.92
N TRP A 269 20.23 19.45 -24.50
CA TRP A 269 20.55 19.30 -25.93
C TRP A 269 19.41 19.79 -26.83
N THR A 270 18.16 19.49 -26.46
CA THR A 270 16.97 20.03 -27.14
C THR A 270 16.94 21.56 -27.06
N THR A 271 17.26 22.13 -25.91
CA THR A 271 17.34 23.59 -25.73
C THR A 271 18.43 24.20 -26.62
N VAL A 272 19.63 23.62 -26.62
CA VAL A 272 20.74 24.04 -27.50
C VAL A 272 20.33 23.95 -28.97
N ALA A 273 19.70 22.85 -29.39
CA ALA A 273 19.25 22.68 -30.76
C ALA A 273 18.22 23.75 -31.17
N ILE A 274 17.29 24.10 -30.28
CA ILE A 274 16.31 25.18 -30.54
C ILE A 274 16.98 26.53 -30.68
N TYR A 275 17.96 26.87 -29.83
CA TYR A 275 18.66 28.14 -29.96
C TYR A 275 19.52 28.19 -31.22
N VAL A 276 20.31 27.15 -31.51
CA VAL A 276 21.19 27.12 -32.68
C VAL A 276 20.38 27.18 -33.98
N LEU A 277 19.40 26.29 -34.14
CA LEU A 277 18.56 26.25 -35.34
C LEU A 277 17.62 27.46 -35.41
N GLY A 278 17.09 27.89 -34.28
CA GLY A 278 16.22 29.06 -34.17
C GLY A 278 16.91 30.35 -34.59
N ILE A 279 18.10 30.62 -34.06
CA ILE A 279 18.90 31.80 -34.42
C ILE A 279 19.31 31.74 -35.89
N ALA A 280 19.78 30.58 -36.38
CA ALA A 280 20.13 30.41 -37.79
C ALA A 280 18.93 30.66 -38.73
N TRP A 281 17.72 30.23 -38.33
CA TRP A 281 16.50 30.48 -39.09
C TRP A 281 16.01 31.92 -39.02
N ILE A 282 16.25 32.63 -37.92
CA ILE A 282 16.02 34.08 -37.83
C ILE A 282 16.92 34.82 -38.82
N ASP A 283 18.21 34.48 -38.84
CA ASP A 283 19.20 35.10 -39.74
C ASP A 283 18.89 34.83 -41.22
N GLN A 284 18.38 33.63 -41.54
CA GLN A 284 17.90 33.26 -42.87
C GLN A 284 16.53 33.85 -43.26
N GLY A 285 15.89 34.63 -42.38
CA GLY A 285 14.60 35.26 -42.64
C GLY A 285 13.43 34.27 -42.75
N VAL A 286 13.53 33.11 -42.12
CA VAL A 286 12.47 32.09 -42.13
C VAL A 286 11.25 32.62 -41.39
N LYS A 287 10.12 32.75 -42.10
CA LYS A 287 8.86 33.25 -41.53
C LYS A 287 8.39 32.40 -40.34
N GLY A 288 7.95 33.09 -39.28
CA GLY A 288 7.34 32.46 -38.09
C GLY A 288 8.33 32.08 -36.98
N ILE A 289 9.59 32.52 -37.06
CA ILE A 289 10.58 32.35 -35.99
C ILE A 289 11.09 33.75 -35.62
N THR A 290 10.87 34.13 -34.38
CA THR A 290 11.23 35.43 -33.79
C THR A 290 11.93 35.22 -32.46
N ALA A 291 12.51 36.28 -31.88
CA ALA A 291 13.12 36.22 -30.55
C ALA A 291 12.10 35.80 -29.47
N GLY A 292 10.86 36.30 -29.54
CA GLY A 292 9.77 35.91 -28.65
C GLY A 292 9.39 34.44 -28.79
N VAL A 293 9.37 33.89 -30.02
CA VAL A 293 9.12 32.46 -30.26
C VAL A 293 10.20 31.60 -29.59
N LEU A 294 11.48 31.98 -29.65
CA LEU A 294 12.55 31.24 -28.98
C LEU A 294 12.42 31.26 -27.45
N ILE A 295 12.04 32.41 -26.88
CA ILE A 295 11.79 32.55 -25.44
C ILE A 295 10.58 31.69 -25.01
N ALA A 296 9.47 31.75 -25.76
CA ALA A 296 8.30 30.91 -25.48
C ALA A 296 8.64 29.42 -25.56
N MET A 297 9.33 29.00 -26.63
CA MET A 297 9.73 27.60 -26.81
C MET A 297 10.65 27.15 -25.68
N THR A 298 11.60 27.98 -25.23
CA THR A 298 12.45 27.66 -24.07
C THR A 298 11.64 27.45 -22.80
N GLY A 299 10.65 28.31 -22.55
CA GLY A 299 9.72 28.14 -21.43
C GLY A 299 8.89 26.86 -21.52
N TYR A 300 8.53 26.42 -22.72
CA TYR A 300 7.82 25.18 -22.95
C TYR A 300 8.69 23.93 -22.81
N ILE A 301 9.96 23.97 -23.22
CA ILE A 301 10.88 22.83 -23.06
C ILE A 301 10.97 22.38 -21.60
N GLY A 302 11.20 23.32 -20.67
CA GLY A 302 11.30 22.98 -19.25
C GLY A 302 10.03 22.32 -18.70
N ARG A 303 8.86 22.79 -19.17
CA ARG A 303 7.54 22.27 -18.77
C ARG A 303 7.16 20.97 -19.49
N PHE A 304 7.75 20.68 -20.63
CA PHE A 304 7.56 19.43 -21.37
C PHE A 304 8.31 18.27 -20.71
N TRP A 305 9.53 18.52 -20.22
CA TRP A 305 10.37 17.47 -19.63
C TRP A 305 10.06 17.17 -18.15
N ALA A 306 9.49 18.12 -17.39
CA ALA A 306 9.13 17.89 -16.00
C ALA A 306 8.09 16.76 -15.80
N PRO A 307 6.94 16.73 -16.53
CA PRO A 307 5.97 15.63 -16.47
C PRO A 307 6.58 14.25 -16.78
N VAL A 308 7.50 14.21 -17.75
CA VAL A 308 8.16 12.97 -18.21
C VAL A 308 8.97 12.34 -17.08
N ASN A 309 9.67 13.14 -16.26
CA ASN A 309 10.36 12.66 -15.06
C ASN A 309 9.38 12.03 -14.05
N THR A 310 8.28 12.72 -13.76
CA THR A 310 7.27 12.25 -12.80
C THR A 310 6.63 10.94 -13.25
N LEU A 311 6.28 10.83 -14.54
CA LEU A 311 5.70 9.63 -15.15
C LEU A 311 6.62 8.40 -15.03
N ALA A 312 7.93 8.58 -15.23
CA ALA A 312 8.90 7.48 -15.09
C ALA A 312 8.99 6.95 -13.66
N SER A 313 8.93 7.83 -12.66
CA SER A 313 8.94 7.44 -11.25
C SER A 313 7.67 6.71 -10.82
N PHE A 314 6.51 7.13 -11.33
CA PHE A 314 5.21 6.56 -11.00
C PHE A 314 5.08 5.09 -11.40
N TYR A 315 5.69 4.67 -12.52
CA TYR A 315 5.66 3.28 -12.94
C TYR A 315 6.23 2.32 -11.89
N ASN A 316 7.36 2.69 -11.26
CA ASN A 316 7.97 1.88 -10.20
C ASN A 316 7.06 1.83 -8.98
N SER A 317 6.51 2.97 -8.56
CA SER A 317 5.59 3.03 -7.42
C SER A 317 4.32 2.22 -7.68
N LEU A 318 3.79 2.21 -8.90
CA LEU A 318 2.60 1.43 -9.27
C LEU A 318 2.87 -0.08 -9.17
N LEU A 319 4.03 -0.57 -9.62
CA LEU A 319 4.40 -1.98 -9.48
C LEU A 319 4.43 -2.41 -8.01
N THR A 320 5.06 -1.62 -7.15
CA THR A 320 5.11 -1.87 -5.70
C THR A 320 3.70 -1.82 -5.08
N ALA A 321 2.85 -0.88 -5.54
CA ALA A 321 1.46 -0.78 -5.12
C ALA A 321 0.67 -2.06 -5.34
N VAL A 322 0.79 -2.63 -6.53
CA VAL A 322 -0.02 -3.77 -6.96
C VAL A 322 0.29 -4.98 -6.08
N SER A 323 1.56 -5.19 -5.73
CA SER A 323 1.95 -6.25 -4.79
C SER A 323 1.36 -6.04 -3.39
N TYR A 324 1.33 -4.80 -2.88
CA TYR A 324 0.71 -4.50 -1.59
C TYR A 324 -0.81 -4.62 -1.62
N LEU A 325 -1.45 -4.18 -2.70
CA LEU A 325 -2.89 -4.32 -2.92
C LEU A 325 -3.31 -5.78 -2.93
N GLU A 326 -2.54 -6.65 -3.57
CA GLU A 326 -2.78 -8.09 -3.57
C GLU A 326 -2.79 -8.64 -2.15
N ARG A 327 -1.78 -8.33 -1.32
CA ARG A 327 -1.73 -8.77 0.09
C ARG A 327 -2.84 -8.20 0.96
N ILE A 328 -3.26 -6.97 0.69
CA ILE A 328 -4.39 -6.34 1.38
C ILE A 328 -5.68 -7.07 1.02
N PHE A 329 -5.95 -7.29 -0.26
CA PHE A 329 -7.16 -7.97 -0.70
C PHE A 329 -7.18 -9.45 -0.36
N GLU A 330 -6.04 -10.15 -0.39
CA GLU A 330 -5.91 -11.50 0.20
C GLU A 330 -6.39 -11.53 1.66
N THR A 331 -6.10 -10.48 2.43
CA THR A 331 -6.50 -10.41 3.85
C THR A 331 -7.99 -10.10 4.00
N ILE A 332 -8.54 -9.22 3.15
CA ILE A 332 -9.98 -8.91 3.12
C ILE A 332 -10.81 -10.10 2.59
N ASP A 333 -10.23 -10.91 1.71
CA ASP A 333 -10.88 -12.08 1.09
C ASP A 333 -10.72 -13.36 1.90
N GLU A 334 -9.92 -13.34 2.95
CA GLU A 334 -9.70 -14.50 3.79
C GLU A 334 -11.06 -14.97 4.34
N PRO A 335 -11.45 -16.24 4.11
CA PRO A 335 -12.77 -16.70 4.45
C PRO A 335 -12.99 -16.79 5.96
N VAL A 336 -14.14 -16.31 6.43
CA VAL A 336 -14.59 -16.53 7.81
C VAL A 336 -15.19 -17.95 7.89
N LEU A 337 -14.33 -18.93 8.19
CA LEU A 337 -14.70 -20.35 8.24
C LEU A 337 -15.64 -20.68 9.42
N VAL A 338 -15.48 -19.98 10.54
CA VAL A 338 -16.29 -20.17 11.75
C VAL A 338 -17.36 -19.09 11.80
N LYS A 339 -18.48 -19.36 11.14
CA LYS A 339 -19.66 -18.48 11.10
C LYS A 339 -20.91 -19.22 11.53
N ASP A 340 -21.92 -18.45 11.93
CA ASP A 340 -23.25 -18.97 12.20
C ASP A 340 -23.81 -19.64 10.93
N CYS A 341 -24.42 -20.82 11.09
CA CYS A 341 -25.10 -21.48 9.99
C CYS A 341 -26.35 -20.69 9.57
N GLU A 342 -26.82 -20.88 8.34
CA GLU A 342 -28.11 -20.31 7.94
C GLU A 342 -29.22 -20.85 8.84
N GLY A 343 -30.00 -19.95 9.45
CA GLY A 343 -31.03 -20.32 10.42
C GLY A 343 -30.54 -20.65 11.83
N ALA A 344 -29.30 -20.27 12.20
CA ALA A 344 -28.80 -20.43 13.55
C ALA A 344 -29.71 -19.79 14.59
N ILE A 345 -30.11 -20.58 15.60
CA ILE A 345 -30.97 -20.13 16.69
C ILE A 345 -30.14 -19.47 17.79
N GLU A 346 -30.76 -18.61 18.59
CA GLU A 346 -30.12 -18.11 19.82
C GLU A 346 -29.99 -19.26 20.83
N MET A 347 -28.83 -19.39 21.45
CA MET A 347 -28.56 -20.42 22.46
C MET A 347 -29.47 -20.18 23.67
N PRO A 348 -30.32 -21.16 24.07
CA PRO A 348 -31.11 -21.05 25.28
C PRO A 348 -30.24 -20.88 26.54
N PRO A 349 -30.82 -20.48 27.68
CA PRO A 349 -30.12 -20.45 28.95
C PRO A 349 -29.47 -21.80 29.27
N ILE A 350 -28.14 -21.83 29.33
CA ILE A 350 -27.35 -23.05 29.54
C ILE A 350 -27.50 -23.52 30.98
N LYS A 351 -27.89 -24.79 31.18
CA LYS A 351 -27.88 -25.49 32.46
C LYS A 351 -26.53 -26.12 32.74
N GLY A 352 -25.85 -26.64 31.71
CA GLY A 352 -24.45 -27.06 31.78
C GLY A 352 -24.18 -28.54 31.49
N GLU A 353 -25.12 -29.30 30.91
CA GLU A 353 -24.84 -30.63 30.40
C GLU A 353 -24.05 -30.53 29.10
N VAL A 354 -22.94 -31.27 28.96
CA VAL A 354 -22.09 -31.27 27.76
C VAL A 354 -21.87 -32.70 27.28
N GLU A 355 -22.04 -32.95 25.99
CA GLU A 355 -21.83 -34.26 25.40
C GLU A 355 -21.01 -34.17 24.11
N PHE A 356 -19.94 -34.96 24.03
CA PHE A 356 -19.14 -35.18 22.82
C PHE A 356 -19.51 -36.55 22.25
N LYS A 357 -19.89 -36.61 20.97
CA LYS A 357 -20.29 -37.84 20.30
C LYS A 357 -19.47 -38.04 19.04
N LYS A 358 -18.60 -39.05 19.07
CA LYS A 358 -17.71 -39.47 17.98
C LYS A 358 -16.95 -38.32 17.35
N VAL A 359 -16.43 -37.42 18.18
CA VAL A 359 -15.79 -36.20 17.73
C VAL A 359 -14.41 -36.51 17.15
N CYS A 360 -14.21 -36.10 15.90
CA CYS A 360 -12.91 -36.11 15.23
C CYS A 360 -12.53 -34.68 14.83
N PHE A 361 -11.26 -34.33 15.00
CA PHE A 361 -10.76 -32.99 14.68
C PHE A 361 -9.26 -32.98 14.34
N SER A 362 -8.91 -32.13 13.38
CA SER A 362 -7.55 -31.82 12.95
C SER A 362 -7.37 -30.31 12.76
N TYR A 363 -6.19 -29.79 13.10
CA TYR A 363 -5.83 -28.39 12.79
C TYR A 363 -5.38 -28.24 11.34
N GLU A 364 -4.69 -29.25 10.82
CA GLU A 364 -4.20 -29.33 9.45
C GLU A 364 -4.75 -30.60 8.81
N ASP A 365 -5.21 -30.50 7.56
CA ASP A 365 -5.73 -31.64 6.80
C ASP A 365 -4.73 -32.82 6.82
N GLY A 366 -5.21 -33.98 7.26
CA GLY A 366 -4.43 -35.21 7.30
C GLY A 366 -3.62 -35.43 8.58
N VAL A 367 -3.66 -34.52 9.55
CA VAL A 367 -3.03 -34.69 10.88
C VAL A 367 -4.10 -34.72 11.98
N PRO A 368 -4.70 -35.89 12.28
CA PRO A 368 -5.76 -35.98 13.27
C PRO A 368 -5.23 -35.74 14.69
N ILE A 369 -5.90 -34.86 15.45
CA ILE A 369 -5.59 -34.55 16.86
C ILE A 369 -6.54 -35.28 17.80
N LEU A 370 -7.83 -35.28 17.47
CA LEU A 370 -8.87 -36.02 18.20
C LEU A 370 -9.47 -37.07 17.26
N ASN A 371 -9.61 -38.29 17.76
CA ASN A 371 -10.17 -39.42 17.01
C ASN A 371 -11.24 -40.12 17.85
N ASP A 372 -12.49 -40.07 17.39
CA ASP A 372 -13.65 -40.75 17.99
C ASP A 372 -13.82 -40.49 19.50
N ILE A 373 -13.74 -39.22 19.89
CA ILE A 373 -13.91 -38.82 21.30
C ILE A 373 -15.39 -38.87 21.69
N ASN A 374 -15.68 -39.61 22.76
CA ASN A 374 -17.01 -39.79 23.31
C ASN A 374 -16.99 -39.62 24.84
N PHE A 375 -17.66 -38.59 25.37
CA PHE A 375 -17.87 -38.43 26.80
C PHE A 375 -19.05 -37.50 27.10
N LYS A 376 -19.60 -37.61 28.31
CA LYS A 376 -20.72 -36.78 28.78
C LYS A 376 -20.42 -36.23 30.18
N ALA A 377 -20.63 -34.93 30.35
CA ALA A 377 -20.51 -34.21 31.62
C ALA A 377 -21.90 -33.73 32.08
N GLN A 378 -22.24 -33.97 33.36
CA GLN A 378 -23.52 -33.56 33.94
C GLN A 378 -23.44 -32.15 34.53
N VAL A 379 -24.61 -31.55 34.76
CA VAL A 379 -24.74 -30.24 35.38
C VAL A 379 -24.09 -30.24 36.77
N GLY A 380 -23.15 -29.32 36.98
CA GLY A 380 -22.46 -29.13 38.27
C GLY A 380 -21.24 -30.01 38.47
N ASP A 381 -20.93 -30.92 37.54
CA ASP A 381 -19.75 -31.75 37.62
C ASP A 381 -18.45 -30.94 37.45
N SER A 382 -17.41 -31.34 38.18
CA SER A 382 -16.04 -30.88 37.96
C SER A 382 -15.24 -31.96 37.23
N PHE A 383 -14.90 -31.70 35.96
CA PHE A 383 -14.13 -32.62 35.13
C PHE A 383 -12.66 -32.19 35.01
N ALA A 384 -11.76 -33.15 35.07
CA ALA A 384 -10.33 -32.95 34.80
C ALA A 384 -9.91 -33.76 33.57
N ILE A 385 -9.33 -33.08 32.57
CA ILE A 385 -8.76 -33.71 31.38
C ILE A 385 -7.26 -33.85 31.58
N VAL A 386 -6.77 -35.09 31.72
CA VAL A 386 -5.37 -35.39 32.04
C VAL A 386 -4.74 -36.21 30.91
N GLY A 387 -3.46 -35.94 30.62
CA GLY A 387 -2.71 -36.64 29.59
C GLY A 387 -1.40 -35.93 29.23
N PRO A 388 -0.52 -36.56 28.44
CA PRO A 388 0.74 -35.94 28.00
C PRO A 388 0.51 -34.73 27.10
N THR A 389 1.53 -33.87 26.92
CA THR A 389 1.50 -32.78 25.94
C THR A 389 1.22 -33.34 24.54
N GLY A 390 0.35 -32.68 23.78
CA GLY A 390 -0.09 -33.17 22.46
C GLY A 390 -1.31 -34.10 22.47
N ALA A 391 -1.82 -34.53 23.64
CA ALA A 391 -3.00 -35.40 23.73
C ALA A 391 -4.35 -34.72 23.40
N GLY A 392 -4.35 -33.52 22.81
CA GLY A 392 -5.59 -32.80 22.42
C GLY A 392 -6.38 -32.15 23.57
N LYS A 393 -5.81 -32.02 24.77
CA LYS A 393 -6.50 -31.46 25.95
C LYS A 393 -7.02 -30.03 25.72
N THR A 394 -6.14 -29.14 25.26
CA THR A 394 -6.49 -27.76 24.91
C THR A 394 -7.47 -27.69 23.74
N THR A 395 -7.37 -28.66 22.82
CA THR A 395 -8.28 -28.77 21.67
C THR A 395 -9.72 -29.02 22.10
N ILE A 396 -9.97 -29.82 23.16
CA ILE A 396 -11.33 -30.01 23.70
C ILE A 396 -11.94 -28.68 24.17
N ILE A 397 -11.16 -27.83 24.85
CA ILE A 397 -11.58 -26.50 25.32
C ILE A 397 -11.87 -25.58 24.12
N ASN A 398 -11.04 -25.65 23.08
CA ASN A 398 -11.23 -24.86 21.87
C ASN A 398 -12.48 -25.26 21.08
N LEU A 399 -12.82 -26.56 21.05
CA LEU A 399 -13.98 -27.08 20.34
C LEU A 399 -15.30 -26.78 21.06
N ILE A 400 -15.36 -26.95 22.39
CA ILE A 400 -16.58 -26.61 23.15
C ILE A 400 -16.90 -25.11 23.06
N SER A 401 -15.87 -24.26 22.97
CA SER A 401 -16.00 -22.80 22.78
C SER A 401 -16.29 -22.39 21.33
N ARG A 402 -16.36 -23.38 20.42
CA ARG A 402 -16.52 -23.23 18.97
C ARG A 402 -15.52 -22.22 18.39
N PHE A 403 -14.25 -22.30 18.79
CA PHE A 403 -13.16 -21.56 18.11
C PHE A 403 -12.76 -22.22 16.79
N TYR A 404 -13.11 -23.50 16.64
CA TYR A 404 -12.89 -24.33 15.46
C TYR A 404 -14.19 -25.09 15.13
N ASN A 405 -14.37 -25.43 13.86
CA ASN A 405 -15.41 -26.37 13.44
C ASN A 405 -14.88 -27.80 13.52
N LEU A 406 -15.79 -28.77 13.67
CA LEU A 406 -15.46 -30.19 13.75
C LEU A 406 -15.25 -30.78 12.34
N ASP A 407 -14.39 -31.79 12.21
CA ASP A 407 -14.28 -32.57 10.97
C ASP A 407 -15.44 -33.55 10.85
N SER A 408 -15.80 -34.21 11.95
CA SER A 408 -16.97 -35.09 12.08
C SER A 408 -17.36 -35.31 13.54
N GLY A 409 -18.56 -35.85 13.74
CA GLY A 409 -19.18 -36.00 15.06
C GLY A 409 -20.04 -34.79 15.43
N GLU A 410 -20.50 -34.75 16.68
CA GLU A 410 -21.28 -33.63 17.20
C GLU A 410 -20.91 -33.31 18.65
N ILE A 411 -20.98 -32.03 19.01
CA ILE A 411 -20.89 -31.55 20.39
C ILE A 411 -22.22 -30.89 20.72
N THR A 412 -22.85 -31.32 21.80
CA THR A 412 -24.12 -30.76 22.27
C THR A 412 -23.97 -30.18 23.67
N ILE A 413 -24.62 -29.05 23.91
CA ILE A 413 -24.80 -28.47 25.24
C ILE A 413 -26.30 -28.48 25.56
N ASP A 414 -26.69 -29.11 26.66
CA ASP A 414 -28.09 -29.35 27.04
C ASP A 414 -28.94 -29.99 25.92
N GLY A 415 -28.32 -30.88 25.13
CA GLY A 415 -28.93 -31.55 23.98
C GLY A 415 -29.01 -30.70 22.71
N VAL A 416 -28.56 -29.44 22.74
CA VAL A 416 -28.51 -28.55 21.56
C VAL A 416 -27.12 -28.60 20.92
N ASP A 417 -27.07 -28.93 19.63
CA ASP A 417 -25.84 -28.94 18.85
C ASP A 417 -25.24 -27.53 18.72
N ILE A 418 -24.00 -27.37 19.16
CA ILE A 418 -23.31 -26.07 19.18
C ILE A 418 -23.08 -25.48 17.77
N SER A 419 -23.13 -26.31 16.72
CA SER A 419 -22.99 -25.86 15.33
C SER A 419 -24.23 -25.10 14.82
N LYS A 420 -25.39 -25.34 15.43
CA LYS A 420 -26.70 -24.81 15.01
C LYS A 420 -27.14 -23.55 15.76
N VAL A 421 -26.31 -23.05 16.66
CA VAL A 421 -26.61 -21.87 17.47
C VAL A 421 -25.73 -20.68 17.08
N GLN A 422 -26.15 -19.47 17.47
CA GLN A 422 -25.35 -18.27 17.26
C GLN A 422 -24.12 -18.27 18.19
N ILE A 423 -22.92 -18.13 17.62
CA ILE A 423 -21.65 -18.16 18.34
C ILE A 423 -21.63 -17.13 19.48
N LYS A 424 -22.17 -15.94 19.25
CA LYS A 424 -22.23 -14.87 20.25
C LYS A 424 -23.07 -15.27 21.47
N SER A 425 -24.22 -15.91 21.25
CA SER A 425 -25.14 -16.34 22.32
C SER A 425 -24.58 -17.50 23.14
N LEU A 426 -23.83 -18.39 22.50
CA LEU A 426 -23.09 -19.48 23.15
C LEU A 426 -21.98 -18.93 24.07
N ARG A 427 -21.08 -18.10 23.51
CA ARG A 427 -19.91 -17.59 24.24
C ARG A 427 -20.27 -16.61 25.34
N LYS A 428 -21.40 -15.89 25.25
CA LYS A 428 -21.89 -15.00 26.32
C LYS A 428 -22.20 -15.75 27.62
N GLN A 429 -22.51 -17.05 27.53
CA GLN A 429 -22.88 -17.89 28.66
C GLN A 429 -21.75 -18.82 29.12
N MET A 430 -20.54 -18.63 28.58
CA MET A 430 -19.38 -19.47 28.87
C MET A 430 -18.20 -18.64 29.38
N GLY A 431 -17.56 -19.10 30.45
CA GLY A 431 -16.26 -18.61 30.88
C GLY A 431 -15.14 -19.49 30.31
N VAL A 432 -14.13 -18.88 29.70
CA VAL A 432 -12.94 -19.60 29.20
C VAL A 432 -11.70 -18.92 29.75
N MET A 433 -10.86 -19.69 30.44
CA MET A 433 -9.54 -19.25 30.88
C MET A 433 -8.49 -20.05 30.12
N LEU A 434 -7.74 -19.37 29.27
CA LEU A 434 -6.65 -19.97 28.49
C LEU A 434 -5.39 -20.09 29.36
N GLN A 435 -4.48 -20.99 28.96
CA GLN A 435 -3.20 -21.20 29.65
C GLN A 435 -2.37 -19.91 29.70
N ASP A 436 -2.35 -19.15 28.60
CA ASP A 436 -1.74 -17.83 28.52
C ASP A 436 -2.85 -16.78 28.60
N SER A 437 -3.02 -16.16 29.76
CA SER A 437 -3.98 -15.08 29.96
C SER A 437 -3.52 -13.80 29.28
N PHE A 438 -4.42 -13.14 28.54
CA PHE A 438 -4.15 -11.83 27.95
C PHE A 438 -4.86 -10.72 28.73
N ILE A 439 -4.16 -9.60 28.95
CA ILE A 439 -4.68 -8.40 29.63
C ILE A 439 -4.49 -7.23 28.69
N PHE A 440 -5.54 -6.44 28.48
CA PHE A 440 -5.49 -5.23 27.67
C PHE A 440 -4.85 -4.08 28.44
N SER A 441 -4.14 -3.20 27.73
CA SER A 441 -3.66 -1.94 28.29
C SER A 441 -4.83 -1.11 28.80
N GLY A 442 -4.84 -0.80 30.10
CA GLY A 442 -5.93 -0.12 30.79
C GLY A 442 -5.82 -0.30 32.29
N THR A 443 -6.89 -0.05 33.03
CA THR A 443 -6.92 -0.35 34.48
C THR A 443 -7.26 -1.82 34.72
N ILE A 444 -6.97 -2.31 35.93
CA ILE A 444 -7.40 -3.64 36.37
C ILE A 444 -8.94 -3.72 36.33
N MET A 445 -9.62 -2.65 36.77
CA MET A 445 -11.08 -2.54 36.75
C MET A 445 -11.64 -2.73 35.34
N ASP A 446 -11.04 -2.09 34.33
CA ASP A 446 -11.48 -2.20 32.93
C ASP A 446 -11.35 -3.64 32.40
N ASN A 447 -10.26 -4.33 32.77
CA ASN A 447 -10.03 -5.71 32.35
C ASN A 447 -11.01 -6.69 33.00
N ILE A 448 -11.34 -6.52 34.27
CA ILE A 448 -12.35 -7.37 34.93
C ILE A 448 -13.76 -7.07 34.38
N ARG A 449 -14.08 -5.79 34.15
CA ARG A 449 -15.35 -5.35 33.54
C ARG A 449 -15.51 -5.80 32.09
N TYR A 450 -14.43 -6.20 31.41
CA TYR A 450 -14.49 -6.63 30.00
C TYR A 450 -15.48 -7.78 29.75
N GLY A 451 -15.70 -8.66 30.73
CA GLY A 451 -16.69 -9.74 30.65
C GLY A 451 -18.16 -9.28 30.77
N ASN A 452 -18.40 -8.15 31.45
CA ASN A 452 -19.72 -7.54 31.58
C ASN A 452 -19.58 -6.01 31.70
N MET A 453 -19.74 -5.31 30.58
CA MET A 453 -19.55 -3.85 30.48
C MET A 453 -20.52 -3.04 31.35
N ASP A 454 -21.66 -3.64 31.73
CA ASP A 454 -22.69 -2.98 32.55
C ASP A 454 -22.47 -3.19 34.06
N ALA A 455 -21.43 -3.93 34.47
CA ALA A 455 -21.13 -4.21 35.87
C ALA A 455 -20.65 -2.95 36.63
N THR A 456 -21.27 -2.71 37.79
CA THR A 456 -20.90 -1.62 38.70
C THR A 456 -19.50 -1.82 39.30
N ASP A 457 -18.85 -0.76 39.77
CA ASP A 457 -17.54 -0.87 40.45
C ASP A 457 -17.61 -1.84 41.65
N GLU A 458 -18.70 -1.85 42.40
CA GLU A 458 -18.90 -2.74 43.55
C GLU A 458 -18.99 -4.22 43.15
N GLU A 459 -19.70 -4.53 42.06
CA GLU A 459 -19.79 -5.90 41.53
C GLU A 459 -18.43 -6.38 41.01
N VAL A 460 -17.67 -5.49 40.36
CA VAL A 460 -16.32 -5.82 39.89
C VAL A 460 -15.38 -6.10 41.05
N ILE A 461 -15.40 -5.28 42.12
CA ILE A 461 -14.60 -5.52 43.34
C ILE A 461 -15.00 -6.83 44.03
N LYS A 462 -16.28 -7.17 44.05
CA LYS A 462 -16.76 -8.43 44.64
C LYS A 462 -16.29 -9.68 43.87
N ALA A 463 -16.07 -9.54 42.56
CA ALA A 463 -15.62 -10.62 41.69
C ALA A 463 -14.08 -10.78 41.63
N ALA A 464 -13.34 -9.70 41.94
CA ALA A 464 -11.89 -9.66 42.03
C ALA A 464 -11.37 -10.38 43.28
#